data_AF-A0A417HQE9-F1
#
_entry.id   AF-A0A417HQE9-F1
#
_cell.length_a   1.000
_cell.length_b   1.000
_cell.length_c   1.000
_cell.angle_alpha   90.00
_cell.angle_beta   90.00
_cell.angle_gamma   90.00
#
_symmetry.space_group_name_H-M   'P 1'
#
loop_
_entity.id
_entity.type
_entity.pdbx_description
1 polymer ?
#
loop_
_entity_poly.entity_id
_entity_poly.type
_entity_poly.pdbx_seq_one_letter_code
_entity_poly.pdbx_strand_id
1 'polypeptide(L)' 'MPRIIRNIIRCKKCGDVIESKTVHDFKFCSCGSCAVDGGHDYFRRCGNCEDWEELSEAEKVENNGALT' A
#
# COMPACT_ATOMS: atom_id res chain seq x y z
N MET A 1 1.74 -6.63 -14.79
CA MET A 1 1.61 -5.65 -13.68
C MET A 1 2.81 -5.82 -12.78
N PRO A 2 3.42 -4.74 -12.27
CA PRO A 2 4.52 -4.86 -11.31
C PRO A 2 4.04 -5.66 -10.10
N ARG A 3 4.85 -6.61 -9.64
CA ARG A 3 4.55 -7.40 -8.45
C ARG A 3 4.65 -6.50 -7.23
N ILE A 4 3.61 -6.48 -6.39
CA ILE A 4 3.66 -5.78 -5.11
C ILE A 4 4.41 -6.66 -4.12
N ILE A 5 5.55 -6.18 -3.63
CA ILE A 5 6.38 -6.89 -2.65
C ILE A 5 5.84 -6.63 -1.25
N ARG A 6 5.45 -5.39 -0.95
CA ARG A 6 4.87 -4.99 0.34
C ARG A 6 3.78 -3.96 0.13
N ASN A 7 2.69 -4.13 0.87
CA ASN A 7 1.55 -3.22 0.88
C ASN A 7 1.37 -2.66 2.29
N ILE A 8 2.09 -1.59 2.59
CA ILE A 8 2.20 -1.00 3.94
C ILE A 8 1.95 0.50 3.87
N ILE A 9 1.15 1.00 4.82
CA ILE A 9 1.06 2.42 5.11
C ILE A 9 1.24 2.69 6.60
N ARG A 10 1.71 3.90 6.91
CA ARG A 10 1.72 4.44 8.27
C ARG A 10 0.65 5.52 8.42
N CYS A 11 -0.20 5.41 9.43
CA CYS A 11 -1.15 6.47 9.78
C CYS A 11 -0.40 7.65 10.40
N LYS A 12 -0.56 8.85 9.84
CA LYS A 12 0.03 10.09 10.37
C LYS A 12 -0.70 10.62 11.60
N LYS A 13 -1.94 10.19 11.84
CA LYS A 13 -2.75 10.61 13.01
C LYS A 13 -2.39 9.85 14.28
N CYS A 14 -2.36 8.51 14.23
CA CYS A 14 -2.06 7.68 15.40
C CYS A 14 -0.67 7.03 15.39
N GLY A 15 0.05 7.06 14.26
CA GLY A 15 1.36 6.44 14.12
C GLY A 15 1.32 4.96 13.74
N ASP A 16 0.15 4.34 13.64
CA ASP A 16 0.03 2.91 13.33
C ASP A 16 0.60 2.55 11.97
N VAL A 17 1.33 1.45 11.92
CA VAL A 17 1.79 0.83 10.69
C VAL A 17 0.92 -0.38 10.40
N ILE A 18 0.20 -0.33 9.28
CA ILE A 18 -0.71 -1.40 8.85
C ILE A 18 -0.23 -2.00 7.53
N GLU A 19 -0.30 -3.32 7.43
CA GLU A 19 0.12 -4.11 6.27
C GLU A 19 -1.02 -5.00 5.79
N SER A 20 -1.30 -4.99 4.49
CA SER A 20 -2.21 -5.96 3.85
C SER A 20 -1.39 -7.05 3.17
N LYS A 21 -1.58 -8.31 3.58
CA LYS A 21 -0.80 -9.45 3.04
C LYS A 21 -1.56 -10.27 1.99
N THR A 22 -2.88 -10.19 1.96
CA THR A 22 -3.71 -10.94 1.00
C THR A 22 -4.83 -10.06 0.44
N VAL A 23 -5.43 -10.46 -0.69
CA VAL A 23 -6.45 -9.68 -1.41
C VAL A 23 -7.68 -9.29 -0.56
N HIS A 24 -7.95 -10.07 0.50
CA HIS A 24 -9.06 -9.84 1.43
C HIS A 24 -8.56 -9.51 2.83
N ASP A 25 -7.33 -9.00 2.95
CA ASP A 25 -6.74 -8.58 4.21
C ASP A 25 -6.95 -7.08 4.42
N PHE A 26 -8.21 -6.71 4.66
CA PHE A 26 -8.61 -5.34 4.93
C PHE A 26 -8.22 -4.94 6.35
N LYS A 27 -7.26 -4.02 6.50
CA LYS A 27 -6.73 -3.56 7.78
C LYS A 27 -7.00 -2.09 7.98
N PHE A 28 -7.61 -1.74 9.11
CA PHE A 28 -7.74 -0.36 9.57
C PHE A 28 -6.64 -0.03 10.57
N CYS A 29 -6.23 1.24 10.62
CA CYS A 29 -5.50 1.74 11.77
C CYS A 29 -6.43 1.80 13.01
N SER A 30 -5.84 1.82 14.20
CA SER A 30 -6.55 1.84 15.48
C SER A 30 -7.45 3.05 15.66
N CYS A 31 -7.11 4.20 15.05
CA CYS A 31 -7.94 5.40 15.10
C CYS A 31 -9.02 5.45 14.00
N GLY A 32 -9.08 4.45 13.12
CA GLY A 32 -10.06 4.36 12.03
C GLY A 32 -9.92 5.42 10.93
N SER A 33 -8.85 6.21 10.92
CA SER A 33 -8.66 7.30 9.94
C SER A 33 -8.20 6.81 8.57
N CYS A 34 -7.47 5.70 8.50
CA CYS A 34 -7.03 5.11 7.24
C CYS A 34 -7.05 3.57 7.26
N ALA A 35 -7.05 2.98 6.07
CA ALA A 35 -7.03 1.53 5.89
C ALA A 35 -6.23 1.11 4.65
N VAL A 36 -5.78 -0.15 4.67
CA VAL A 36 -5.04 -0.80 3.60
C VAL A 36 -5.71 -2.12 3.22
N ASP A 37 -5.76 -2.43 1.92
CA ASP A 37 -6.34 -3.66 1.37
C ASP A 37 -5.65 -4.03 0.04
N GLY A 38 -5.91 -5.26 -0.44
CA GLY A 38 -5.48 -5.75 -1.75
C GLY A 38 -4.21 -6.61 -1.77
N GLY A 39 -3.58 -6.84 -0.61
CA GLY A 39 -2.44 -7.74 -0.49
C GLY A 39 -1.31 -7.42 -1.46
N HIS A 40 -0.88 -8.43 -2.22
CA HIS A 40 0.18 -8.35 -3.23
C HIS A 40 -0.35 -8.18 -4.67
N ASP A 41 -1.67 -8.04 -4.85
CA ASP A 41 -2.32 -8.01 -6.15
C ASP A 41 -2.62 -6.56 -6.60
N TYR A 42 -3.09 -5.73 -5.68
CA TYR A 42 -3.36 -4.31 -5.94
C TYR A 42 -3.22 -3.45 -4.69
N PHE A 43 -2.96 -2.15 -4.89
CA PHE A 43 -3.00 -1.18 -3.81
C PHE A 43 -4.41 -0.62 -3.65
N ARG A 44 -4.98 -0.78 -2.46
CA ARG A 44 -6.18 -0.05 -2.04
C ARG A 44 -5.90 0.70 -0.75
N ARG A 45 -6.28 1.98 -0.73
CA ARG A 45 -6.19 2.89 0.41
C ARG A 45 -7.58 3.44 0.70
N CYS A 46 -7.95 3.49 1.97
CA CYS A 46 -9.16 4.18 2.41
C CYS A 46 -8.76 5.28 3.41
N GLY A 47 -9.53 6.37 3.42
CA GLY A 47 -9.22 7.58 4.21
C GLY A 47 -8.66 8.71 3.34
N ASN A 48 -8.32 9.83 3.98
CA ASN A 48 -7.72 10.97 3.29
C ASN A 48 -6.25 10.67 2.95
N CYS A 49 -5.78 11.14 1.79
CA CYS A 49 -4.38 11.00 1.38
C CYS A 49 -3.38 11.65 2.35
N GLU A 50 -3.83 12.66 3.10
CA GLU A 50 -3.01 13.36 4.10
C GLU A 50 -2.88 12.58 5.41
N ASP A 51 -3.76 11.60 5.66
CA ASP A 51 -3.82 10.85 6.93
C ASP A 51 -2.82 9.70 6.99
N TRP A 52 -2.13 9.40 5.88
CA TRP A 52 -1.17 8.30 5.81
C TRP A 52 0.10 8.62 5.01
N GLU A 53 1.13 7.83 5.27
CA GLU A 53 2.43 7.81 4.60
C GLU A 53 2.57 6.47 3.87
N GLU A 54 2.96 6.51 2.60
CA GLU A 54 3.16 5.32 1.77
C GLU A 54 4.50 4.66 2.10
N LEU A 55 4.48 3.38 2.47
CA LEU A 55 5.68 2.57 2.76
C LEU A 55 5.70 1.28 1.91
N SER A 56 4.87 1.23 0.87
CA SER A 56 4.77 0.06 0.00
C SER A 56 5.96 -0.09 -0.93
N GLU A 57 6.25 -1.34 -1.27
CA GLU A 57 7.33 -1.73 -2.17
C GLU A 57 6.76 -2.55 -3.32
N ALA A 58 7.11 -2.21 -4.55
CA ALA A 58 6.72 -2.94 -5.75
C ALA A 58 7.94 -3.12 -6.67
N GLU A 59 7.98 -4.23 -7.40
CA GLU A 59 9.02 -4.45 -8.41
C GLU A 59 8.99 -3.30 -9.43
N LYS A 60 10.11 -2.60 -9.56
CA LYS A 60 10.31 -1.65 -10.66
C LYS A 60 10.40 -2.47 -11.93
N VAL A 61 9.46 -2.29 -12.86
CA VAL A 61 9.63 -2.81 -14.21
C VAL A 61 10.76 -2.01 -14.84
N GLU A 62 11.96 -2.59 -14.92
CA GLU A 62 13.05 -2.04 -15.72
C GLU A 62 12.58 -2.07 -17.18
N ASN A 63 12.14 -0.91 -17.69
CA ASN A 63 11.97 -0.72 -19.13
C ASN A 63 13.37 -0.60 -19.72
N ASN A 64 14.01 -1.74 -19.99
CA ASN A 64 15.19 -1.78 -20.84
C ASN A 64 14.76 -1.33 -22.23
N GLY A 65 15.11 -0.09 -22.54
CA GLY A 65 14.75 0.58 -23.78
C GLY A 65 15.09 -0.24 -25.02
N ALA A 66 14.10 -0.44 -25.86
CA ALA A 66 14.27 -0.69 -27.28
C ALA A 66 12.96 -0.31 -27.99
N LEU A 67 12.86 0.94 -28.43
CA LEU A 67 12.10 1.25 -29.62
C LEU A 67 13.02 2.05 -30.53
N THR A 68 13.76 1.31 -31.36
CA THR A 68 14.31 1.77 -32.65
C THR A 68 13.21 2.26 -33.55
#